data_AF-A0A4V3E433-F1
#
_entry.id   AF-A0A4V3E433-F1
#
_cell.length_a   1.000
_cell.length_b   1.000
_cell.length_c   1.000
_cell.angle_alpha   90.00
_cell.angle_beta   90.00
_cell.angle_gamma   90.00
#
_symmetry.space_group_name_H-M   'P 1'
#
loop_
_entity.id
_entity.type
_entity.pdbx_description
1 polymer ?
#
loop_
_entity_poly.entity_id
_entity_poly.type
_entity_poly.pdbx_seq_one_letter_code
_entity_poly.pdbx_strand_id
1 'polypeptide(L)'
;MVSYVSQIAALFFSHNYEVIPVFINRTITELDRNVGQPVTENYRKIVKDYLCQMAYFLEKFTQVDREKLESYIPEEIRSAGPTKAPEIDHQTLQFKNT
;
A
#
# COMPACT_ATOMS: atom_id res chain seq x y z
N MET A 1 -6.85 -10.48 -2.11
CA MET A 1 -5.58 -9.74 -1.87
C MET A 1 -4.98 -9.08 -3.12
N VAL A 2 -4.53 -9.80 -4.15
CA VAL A 2 -3.84 -9.19 -5.32
C VAL A 2 -4.67 -8.12 -6.05
N SER A 3 -6.00 -8.31 -6.14
CA SER A 3 -6.89 -7.43 -6.92
C SER A 3 -6.91 -5.96 -6.45
N TYR A 4 -6.93 -5.69 -5.13
CA TYR A 4 -6.99 -4.29 -4.65
C TYR A 4 -5.68 -3.55 -4.86
N VAL A 5 -4.54 -4.24 -4.72
CA VAL A 5 -3.22 -3.67 -4.99
C VAL A 5 -3.10 -3.31 -6.48
N SER A 6 -3.55 -4.19 -7.38
CA SER A 6 -3.60 -3.88 -8.82
C SER A 6 -4.54 -2.71 -9.14
N GLN A 7 -5.65 -2.57 -8.42
CA GLN A 7 -6.57 -1.44 -8.59
C GLN A 7 -5.94 -0.13 -8.12
N ILE A 8 -5.18 -0.13 -7.01
CA ILE A 8 -4.43 1.05 -6.56
C ILE A 8 -3.42 1.48 -7.64
N ALA A 9 -2.67 0.53 -8.21
CA ALA A 9 -1.73 0.83 -9.28
C ALA A 9 -2.43 1.42 -10.52
N ALA A 10 -3.56 0.84 -10.94
CA ALA A 10 -4.33 1.35 -12.08
C ALA A 10 -4.88 2.76 -11.83
N LEU A 11 -5.38 3.04 -10.61
CA LEU A 11 -5.85 4.37 -10.20
C LEU A 11 -4.71 5.39 -10.17
N PHE A 12 -3.53 4.98 -9.70
CA PHE A 12 -2.34 5.81 -9.70
C PHE A 12 -1.94 6.22 -11.12
N PHE A 13 -1.82 5.26 -12.06
CA PHE A 13 -1.44 5.57 -13.44
C PHE A 13 -2.52 6.37 -14.20
N SER A 14 -3.78 6.22 -13.84
CA SER A 14 -4.89 7.00 -14.41
C SER A 14 -5.12 8.34 -13.70
N HIS A 15 -4.27 8.71 -12.74
CA HIS A 15 -4.34 9.97 -11.97
C HIS A 15 -5.65 10.12 -11.17
N ASN A 16 -6.34 9.01 -10.88
CA ASN A 16 -7.57 8.97 -10.09
C ASN A 16 -7.25 8.88 -8.58
N TYR A 17 -6.44 9.81 -8.09
CA TYR A 17 -5.89 9.78 -6.73
C TYR A 17 -6.96 9.85 -5.64
N GLU A 18 -8.05 10.56 -5.90
CA GLU A 18 -9.19 10.70 -4.99
C GLU A 18 -9.81 9.37 -4.56
N VAL A 19 -9.70 8.32 -5.37
CA VAL A 19 -10.33 7.03 -5.07
C VAL A 19 -9.38 6.10 -4.32
N ILE A 20 -8.07 6.35 -4.41
CA ILE A 20 -7.03 5.47 -3.86
C ILE A 20 -7.18 5.24 -2.34
N PRO A 21 -7.47 6.24 -1.48
CA PRO A 21 -7.59 6.02 -0.03
C PRO A 21 -8.61 4.92 0.33
N VAL A 22 -9.72 4.84 -0.40
CA VAL A 22 -10.74 3.81 -0.19
C VAL A 22 -10.19 2.42 -0.48
N PHE A 23 -9.38 2.27 -1.51
CA PHE A 23 -8.75 0.99 -1.86
C PHE A 23 -7.59 0.62 -0.94
N ILE A 24 -6.88 1.61 -0.40
CA ILE A 24 -5.90 1.38 0.67
C ILE A 24 -6.62 0.76 1.89
N ASN A 25 -7.72 1.35 2.35
CA ASN A 25 -8.49 0.82 3.48
C ASN A 25 -8.97 -0.63 3.23
N ARG A 26 -9.53 -0.88 2.04
CA ARG A 26 -9.99 -2.22 1.64
C ARG A 26 -8.84 -3.23 1.63
N THR A 27 -7.66 -2.81 1.20
CA THR A 27 -6.47 -3.67 1.19
C THR A 27 -6.05 -4.01 2.61
N ILE A 28 -5.96 -3.03 3.52
CA ILE A 28 -5.60 -3.24 4.93
C ILE A 28 -6.59 -4.19 5.60
N THR A 29 -7.88 -3.93 5.46
CA THR A 29 -8.95 -4.80 6.00
C THR A 29 -8.79 -6.25 5.52
N GLU A 30 -8.43 -6.44 4.26
CA GLU A 30 -8.21 -7.77 3.70
C GLU A 30 -6.92 -8.42 4.21
N LEU A 31 -5.84 -7.65 4.40
CA LEU A 31 -4.60 -8.16 4.98
C LEU A 31 -4.83 -8.65 6.42
N ASP A 32 -5.56 -7.88 7.21
CA ASP A 32 -5.84 -8.18 8.63
C ASP A 32 -6.69 -9.44 8.77
N ARG A 33 -7.68 -9.64 7.90
CA ARG A 33 -8.48 -10.87 7.84
C ARG A 33 -7.65 -12.12 7.54
N ASN A 34 -6.52 -11.97 6.84
CA ASN A 34 -5.70 -13.08 6.37
C ASN A 34 -4.40 -13.25 7.19
N VAL A 35 -4.22 -12.57 8.32
CA VAL A 35 -3.00 -12.63 9.15
C VAL A 35 -2.62 -14.06 9.55
N GLY A 36 -3.60 -14.92 9.79
CA GLY A 36 -3.39 -16.32 10.19
C GLY A 36 -2.87 -17.26 9.10
N GLN A 37 -2.71 -16.80 7.85
CA GLN A 37 -2.24 -17.65 6.74
C GLN A 37 -0.73 -17.48 6.52
N PRO A 38 0.13 -18.47 6.86
CA PRO A 38 1.59 -18.33 6.84
C PRO A 38 2.14 -18.08 5.42
N VAL A 39 1.55 -18.71 4.41
CA VAL A 39 1.96 -18.61 3.00
C VAL A 39 1.88 -17.18 2.46
N THR A 40 1.14 -16.29 3.15
CA THR A 40 0.94 -14.91 2.70
C THR A 40 1.81 -13.90 3.43
N GLU A 41 2.63 -14.29 4.40
CA GLU A 41 3.37 -13.36 5.27
C GLU A 41 4.28 -12.41 4.50
N ASN A 42 5.13 -12.94 3.61
CA ASN A 42 6.00 -12.14 2.76
C ASN A 42 5.19 -11.16 1.90
N TYR A 43 4.11 -11.66 1.29
CA TYR A 43 3.21 -10.82 0.49
C TYR A 43 2.59 -9.69 1.31
N ARG A 44 2.12 -9.97 2.54
CA ARG A 44 1.54 -8.94 3.41
C ARG A 44 2.56 -7.85 3.76
N LYS A 45 3.82 -8.21 4.02
CA LYS A 45 4.91 -7.25 4.29
C LYS A 45 5.08 -6.30 3.10
N ILE A 46 5.25 -6.85 1.90
CA ILE A 46 5.45 -6.06 0.67
C ILE A 46 4.26 -5.14 0.39
N VAL A 47 3.04 -5.67 0.56
CA VAL A 47 1.85 -4.85 0.35
C VAL A 47 1.80 -3.72 1.38
N LYS A 48 2.10 -3.96 2.66
CA LYS A 48 2.16 -2.89 3.66
C LYS A 48 3.17 -1.81 3.26
N ASP A 49 4.38 -2.19 2.84
CA ASP A 49 5.40 -1.24 2.38
C ASP A 49 4.91 -0.40 1.18
N TYR A 50 4.24 -1.05 0.22
CA TYR A 50 3.63 -0.36 -0.91
C TYR A 50 2.51 0.61 -0.48
N LEU A 51 1.65 0.22 0.46
CA LEU A 51 0.59 1.09 0.96
C LEU A 51 1.15 2.32 1.68
N CYS A 52 2.25 2.17 2.44
CA CYS A 52 2.96 3.29 3.06
C CYS A 52 3.49 4.28 2.02
N GLN A 53 4.13 3.79 0.95
CA GLN A 53 4.60 4.64 -0.15
C GLN A 53 3.45 5.38 -0.83
N MET A 54 2.33 4.70 -1.06
CA MET A 54 1.15 5.31 -1.67
C MET A 54 0.53 6.38 -0.77
N ALA A 55 0.42 6.11 0.54
CA ALA A 55 -0.09 7.08 1.50
C ALA A 55 0.79 8.33 1.56
N TYR A 56 2.12 8.15 1.59
CA TYR A 56 3.08 9.25 1.54
C TYR A 56 2.97 10.05 0.24
N PHE A 57 2.84 9.36 -0.90
CA PHE A 57 2.68 10.02 -2.20
C PHE A 57 1.43 10.90 -2.22
N LEU A 58 0.30 10.34 -1.80
CA LEU A 58 -0.98 11.05 -1.74
C LEU A 58 -0.89 12.29 -0.85
N GLU A 59 -0.30 12.17 0.33
CA GLU A 59 -0.22 13.26 1.30
C GLU A 59 0.71 14.40 0.85
N LYS A 60 1.81 14.10 0.14
CA LYS A 60 2.84 15.10 -0.18
C LYS A 60 2.80 15.63 -1.61
N PHE A 61 2.24 14.87 -2.56
CA PHE A 61 2.37 15.17 -3.99
C PHE A 61 1.03 15.25 -4.73
N THR A 62 -0.09 15.17 -4.02
CA THR A 62 -1.42 15.31 -4.63
C THR A 62 -2.28 16.33 -3.88
N GLN A 63 -3.46 16.64 -4.44
CA GLN A 63 -4.46 17.52 -3.82
C GLN A 63 -5.57 16.74 -3.11
N VAL A 64 -5.37 15.44 -2.84
CA VAL A 64 -6.38 14.64 -2.15
C VAL A 64 -6.65 15.24 -0.78
N ASP A 65 -7.93 15.41 -0.48
CA ASP A 65 -8.39 16.00 0.76
C ASP A 65 -7.81 15.28 1.98
N ARG A 66 -7.28 16.07 2.92
CA ARG A 66 -6.65 15.56 4.14
C ARG A 66 -7.63 14.79 5.01
N GLU A 67 -8.87 15.27 5.15
CA GLU A 67 -9.88 14.59 5.97
C GLU A 67 -10.18 13.20 5.41
N LYS A 68 -10.17 13.07 4.07
CA LYS A 68 -10.33 11.80 3.39
C LYS A 68 -9.15 10.85 3.61
N LEU A 69 -7.92 11.36 3.56
CA LEU A 69 -6.74 10.56 3.89
C LEU A 69 -6.83 10.04 5.33
N GLU A 70 -7.18 10.90 6.28
CA GLU A 70 -7.30 10.55 7.70
C GLU A 70 -8.48 9.59 8.00
N SER A 71 -9.56 9.69 7.23
CA SER A 71 -10.75 8.83 7.39
C SER A 71 -10.54 7.41 6.87
N TYR A 72 -9.72 7.21 5.84
CA TYR A 72 -9.57 5.92 5.16
C TYR A 72 -8.21 5.25 5.40
N ILE A 73 -7.15 6.00 5.67
CA ILE A 73 -5.81 5.46 5.81
C ILE A 73 -5.42 5.52 7.30
N PRO A 74 -5.19 4.35 7.95
CA PRO A 74 -4.73 4.30 9.32
C PRO A 74 -3.45 5.11 9.54
N GLU A 75 -3.33 5.68 10.74
CA GLU A 75 -2.18 6.54 11.10
C GLU A 75 -0.84 5.81 10.93
N GLU A 76 -0.76 4.52 11.26
CA GLU A 76 0.44 3.70 11.08
C GLU A 76 0.94 3.64 9.63
N ILE A 77 0.04 3.65 8.64
CA ILE A 77 0.41 3.66 7.22
C ILE A 77 0.71 5.08 6.74
N ARG A 78 -0.04 6.07 7.22
CA ARG A 78 0.14 7.47 6.83
C ARG A 78 1.42 8.09 7.39
N SER A 79 1.78 7.74 8.62
CA SER A 79 2.96 8.27 9.33
C SER A 79 4.27 7.55 9.01
N ALA A 80 4.22 6.47 8.24
CA ALA A 80 5.40 5.66 7.88
C ALA A 80 6.48 6.44 7.10
N GLY A 81 6.11 7.58 6.49
CA GLY A 81 7.03 8.45 5.77
C GLY A 81 7.57 7.84 4.47
N PRO A 82 8.64 8.42 3.90
CA PRO A 82 9.21 7.91 2.65
C PRO A 82 9.86 6.55 2.89
N THR A 83 9.25 5.49 2.35
CA THR A 83 9.78 4.12 2.40
C THR A 83 10.51 3.79 1.11
N LYS A 84 11.64 3.08 1.19
CA LYS A 84 12.31 2.56 -0.01
C LYS A 84 11.46 1.47 -0.66
N ALA A 85 11.49 1.41 -1.99
CA ALA A 85 10.94 0.27 -2.72
C ALA A 85 11.65 -1.03 -2.31
N PRO A 86 10.92 -2.14 -2.12
CA PRO A 86 11.53 -3.41 -1.81
C PRO A 86 12.45 -3.86 -2.96
N GLU A 87 13.66 -4.30 -2.63
CA GLU A 87 14.61 -4.79 -3.62
C GLU A 87 14.29 -6.24 -4.00
N ILE A 88 14.22 -6.50 -5.31
CA ILE A 88 14.04 -7.83 -5.87
C ILE A 88 15.41 -8.36 -6.27
N ASP A 89 15.76 -9.55 -5.80
CA ASP A 89 16.86 -10.31 -6.38
C ASP A 89 16.40 -10.89 -7.73
N HIS A 90 16.92 -10.35 -8.82
CA HIS A 90 16.57 -10.76 -10.18
C HIS A 90 17.06 -12.16 -10.55
N GLN A 91 17.96 -12.78 -9.76
CA GLN A 91 18.42 -14.14 -10.00
C GLN A 91 17.49 -15.17 -9.36
N THR A 92 16.92 -14.85 -8.19
CA THR A 92 16.07 -15.77 -7.42
C THR A 92 14.58 -15.40 -7.45
N LEU A 93 14.25 -14.22 -7.96
CA LEU A 93 12.93 -13.59 -7.88
C LEU A 93 12.40 -13.47 -6.43
N GLN A 94 13.29 -13.56 -5.45
CA GLN A 94 12.98 -13.36 -4.04
C GLN A 94 13.22 -11.91 -3.63
N PHE A 95 12.54 -11.48 -2.58
CA PHE A 95 12.82 -10.17 -1.98
C PHE A 95 14.09 -10.25 -1.14
N LYS A 96 14.95 -9.25 -1.27
CA LYS A 96 16.07 -9.11 -0.35
C LYS A 96 15.50 -8.66 0.99
N ASN A 97 15.73 -9.46 2.03
CA ASN A 97 15.45 -9.03 3.40
C ASN A 97 16.45 -7.93 3.76
N THR A 98 15.99 -6.67 3.74
CA THR A 98 16.64 -5.56 4.43
C THR A 98 16.49 -5.68 5.94
#